data_AF-A0A1Z8NAS2-F1
#
_entry.id   AF-A0A1Z8NAS2-F1
#
_cell.length_a   1.000
_cell.length_b   1.000
_cell.length_c   1.000
_cell.angle_alpha   90.00
_cell.angle_beta   90.00
_cell.angle_gamma   90.00
#
_symmetry.space_group_name_H-M   'P 1'
#
loop_
_entity.id
_entity.type
_entity.pdbx_description
1 polymer ?
#
loop_
_entity_poly.entity_id
_entity_poly.type
_entity_poly.pdbx_seq_one_letter_code
_entity_poly.pdbx_strand_id
1 'polypeptide(L)'
;MVITLTVALGIRHFIVEARYIPSGSMLPGLQLQDRLLVEKLTYLVRAPRRGEIVVFRAPQAFDPALKQDYAAGPLRCFVVNLPFIGGLPGLQEPSCEAFIKRVVAIPGDKVVVDPNGRLSINGKAVDEPYVNRFCASEEGKGCQPLRAVVPPKSVLVLGDNRANSWDGRFWPGTHFLPDNQIIGRALFRFWPLASAGSLVSPDPTIEVPATPSPAPAP
;
A
#
# COMPACT_ATOMS: atom_id res chain seq x y z
N MET A 1 -14.33 -32.08 -13.29
CA MET A 1 -14.73 -30.66 -13.49
C MET A 1 -15.07 -29.94 -12.19
N VAL A 2 -15.90 -30.50 -11.30
CA VAL A 2 -16.26 -29.86 -10.02
C VAL A 2 -15.03 -29.55 -9.15
N ILE A 3 -14.16 -30.54 -8.89
CA ILE A 3 -12.94 -30.33 -8.09
C ILE A 3 -12.02 -29.25 -8.68
N THR A 4 -11.78 -29.29 -10.00
CA THR A 4 -10.97 -28.29 -10.70
C THR A 4 -11.58 -26.89 -10.58
N LEU A 5 -12.92 -26.78 -10.69
CA LEU A 5 -13.64 -25.52 -10.54
C LEU A 5 -13.60 -25.01 -9.10
N THR A 6 -13.80 -25.88 -8.10
CA THR A 6 -13.74 -25.53 -6.68
C THR A 6 -12.34 -25.10 -6.27
N VAL A 7 -11.30 -25.82 -6.74
CA VAL A 7 -9.90 -25.46 -6.49
C VAL A 7 -9.55 -24.16 -7.20
N ALA A 8 -9.92 -23.98 -8.47
CA ALA A 8 -9.65 -22.73 -9.21
C ALA A 8 -10.37 -21.53 -8.59
N LEU A 9 -11.63 -21.69 -8.18
CA LEU A 9 -12.39 -20.65 -7.48
C LEU A 9 -11.82 -20.39 -6.08
N GLY A 10 -11.41 -21.42 -5.36
CA GLY A 10 -10.77 -21.31 -4.05
C GLY A 10 -9.43 -20.58 -4.12
N ILE A 11 -8.56 -20.94 -5.07
CA ILE A 11 -7.27 -20.26 -5.30
C ILE A 11 -7.49 -18.79 -5.65
N ARG A 12 -8.40 -18.49 -6.59
CA ARG A 12 -8.71 -17.12 -6.99
C ARG A 12 -9.36 -16.30 -5.87
N HIS A 13 -10.15 -16.92 -5.01
CA HIS A 13 -10.83 -16.23 -3.93
C HIS A 13 -9.91 -15.99 -2.71
N PHE A 14 -9.14 -17.00 -2.33
CA PHE A 14 -8.41 -17.02 -1.06
C PHE A 14 -6.90 -16.76 -1.19
N ILE A 15 -6.28 -16.92 -2.37
CA ILE A 15 -4.80 -16.86 -2.50
C ILE A 15 -4.34 -15.60 -3.23
N VAL A 16 -4.86 -15.36 -4.44
CA VAL A 16 -4.41 -14.24 -5.30
C VAL A 16 -5.60 -13.46 -5.86
N GLU A 17 -5.59 -12.15 -5.66
CA GLU A 17 -6.61 -11.24 -6.15
C GLU A 17 -6.03 -10.24 -7.16
N ALA A 18 -6.71 -10.08 -8.30
CA ALA A 18 -6.36 -9.07 -9.29
C ALA A 18 -7.02 -7.73 -8.93
N ARG A 19 -6.22 -6.67 -8.80
CA ARG A 19 -6.70 -5.30 -8.54
C ARG A 19 -6.16 -4.33 -9.59
N TYR A 20 -6.93 -3.30 -9.93
CA TYR A 20 -6.47 -2.21 -10.78
C TYR A 20 -6.19 -0.96 -9.96
N ILE A 21 -5.34 -0.05 -10.46
CA ILE A 21 -4.98 1.20 -9.78
C ILE A 21 -5.86 2.37 -10.25
N PRO A 22 -6.75 2.90 -9.41
CA PRO A 22 -7.65 4.00 -9.80
C PRO A 22 -7.05 5.40 -9.60
N SER A 23 -5.98 5.55 -8.79
CA SER A 23 -5.46 6.86 -8.36
C SER A 23 -3.94 6.99 -8.47
N GLY A 24 -3.46 8.24 -8.57
CA GLY A 24 -2.04 8.56 -8.76
C GLY A 24 -1.20 8.65 -7.48
N SER A 25 -1.69 8.11 -6.35
CA SER A 25 -1.00 8.22 -5.04
C SER A 25 0.28 7.39 -4.94
N MET A 26 0.44 6.41 -5.84
CA MET A 26 1.60 5.52 -5.91
C MET A 26 2.50 5.83 -7.13
N LEU A 27 2.30 6.99 -7.78
CA LEU A 27 3.20 7.44 -8.84
C LEU A 27 4.60 7.76 -8.26
N PRO A 28 5.68 7.49 -9.01
CA PRO A 28 5.72 6.96 -10.37
C PRO A 28 5.69 5.42 -10.44
N GLY A 29 5.86 4.73 -9.31
CA GLY A 29 6.05 3.27 -9.26
C GLY A 29 4.86 2.50 -9.83
N LEU A 30 3.63 2.94 -9.50
CA LEU A 30 2.39 2.40 -10.03
C LEU A 30 1.62 3.47 -10.81
N GLN A 31 1.31 3.16 -12.06
CA GLN A 31 0.57 4.05 -12.96
C GLN A 31 -0.93 3.82 -12.84
N LEU A 32 -1.70 4.83 -13.27
CA LEU A 32 -3.15 4.67 -13.41
C LEU A 32 -3.45 3.50 -14.36
N GLN A 33 -4.45 2.69 -14.02
CA GLN A 33 -4.87 1.49 -14.76
C GLN A 33 -3.90 0.30 -14.73
N ASP A 34 -2.78 0.38 -13.98
CA ASP A 34 -1.95 -0.81 -13.72
C ASP A 34 -2.80 -1.91 -13.08
N ARG A 35 -2.60 -3.17 -13.49
CA ARG A 35 -3.26 -4.33 -12.88
C ARG A 35 -2.24 -5.19 -12.14
N LEU A 36 -2.56 -5.47 -10.90
CA LEU A 36 -1.67 -6.05 -9.91
C LEU A 36 -2.19 -7.40 -9.43
N LEU A 37 -1.27 -8.32 -9.14
CA LEU A 37 -1.52 -9.52 -8.36
C LEU A 37 -1.25 -9.24 -6.89
N VAL A 38 -2.29 -9.42 -6.07
CA VAL A 38 -2.27 -9.23 -4.62
C VAL A 38 -2.34 -10.59 -3.95
N GLU A 39 -1.35 -10.91 -3.13
CA GLU A 39 -1.22 -12.17 -2.42
C GLU A 39 -1.65 -12.02 -0.95
N LYS A 40 -2.45 -12.97 -0.46
CA LYS A 40 -3.17 -12.83 0.83
C LYS A 40 -2.64 -13.70 1.97
N LEU A 41 -1.79 -14.68 1.71
CA LEU A 41 -1.35 -15.69 2.68
C LEU A 41 -0.13 -15.25 3.49
N THR A 42 0.75 -14.43 2.92
CA THR A 42 1.99 -13.99 3.56
C THR A 42 1.75 -13.43 4.95
N TYR A 43 0.72 -12.61 5.11
CA TYR A 43 0.44 -11.94 6.39
C TYR A 43 -0.31 -12.81 7.41
N LEU A 44 -0.64 -14.06 7.05
CA LEU A 44 -1.10 -15.07 8.00
C LEU A 44 0.07 -15.69 8.80
N VAL A 45 1.28 -15.69 8.22
CA VAL A 45 2.45 -16.37 8.78
C VAL A 45 3.57 -15.41 9.20
N ARG A 46 3.56 -14.16 8.71
CA ARG A 46 4.55 -13.14 9.10
C ARG A 46 3.98 -11.73 9.11
N ALA A 47 4.63 -10.85 9.85
CA ALA A 47 4.31 -9.42 9.83
C ALA A 47 4.73 -8.75 8.50
N PRO A 48 4.11 -7.60 8.15
CA PRO A 48 4.55 -6.76 7.06
C PRO A 48 5.96 -6.20 7.29
N ARG A 49 6.68 -5.96 6.19
CA ARG A 49 8.05 -5.42 6.19
C ARG A 49 8.09 -4.06 5.50
N ARG A 50 9.09 -3.25 5.83
CA ARG A 50 9.33 -1.99 5.12
C ARG A 50 9.59 -2.24 3.64
N GLY A 51 9.17 -1.29 2.82
CA GLY A 51 9.26 -1.37 1.36
C GLY A 51 8.11 -2.13 0.70
N GLU A 52 7.33 -2.94 1.44
CA GLU A 52 6.22 -3.71 0.85
C GLU A 52 5.05 -2.81 0.44
N ILE A 53 4.51 -3.06 -0.75
CA ILE A 53 3.26 -2.43 -1.19
C ILE A 53 2.09 -3.29 -0.70
N VAL A 54 1.21 -2.70 0.08
CA VAL A 54 0.08 -3.39 0.70
C VAL A 54 -1.25 -2.84 0.21
N VAL A 55 -2.20 -3.75 0.06
CA VAL A 55 -3.61 -3.44 -0.17
C VAL A 55 -4.35 -3.66 1.14
N PHE A 56 -5.17 -2.71 1.55
CA PHE A 56 -5.84 -2.72 2.85
C PHE A 56 -7.21 -2.04 2.79
N ARG A 57 -8.04 -2.27 3.81
CA ARG A 57 -9.36 -1.62 3.91
C ARG A 57 -9.22 -0.12 4.09
N ALA A 58 -10.14 0.67 3.53
CA ALA A 58 -10.10 2.12 3.70
C ALA A 58 -10.12 2.53 5.19
N PRO A 59 -9.49 3.66 5.57
CA PRO A 59 -9.42 4.12 6.96
C PRO A 59 -10.77 4.24 7.67
N GLN A 60 -11.88 4.43 6.95
CA GLN A 60 -13.24 4.40 7.49
C GLN A 60 -13.57 3.07 8.21
N ALA A 61 -12.84 1.99 7.94
CA ALA A 61 -13.02 0.70 8.61
C ALA A 61 -12.35 0.63 10.00
N PHE A 62 -11.35 1.47 10.29
CA PHE A 62 -10.50 1.31 11.49
C PHE A 62 -10.06 2.60 12.18
N ASP A 63 -10.03 3.72 11.48
CA ASP A 63 -9.67 5.01 12.06
C ASP A 63 -10.82 5.49 12.97
N PRO A 64 -10.55 5.75 14.27
CA PRO A 64 -11.59 6.07 15.24
C PRO A 64 -12.33 7.38 14.96
N ALA A 65 -11.72 8.33 14.23
CA ALA A 65 -12.35 9.59 13.86
C ALA A 65 -13.13 9.50 12.53
N LEU A 66 -12.89 8.46 11.71
CA LEU A 66 -13.58 8.25 10.44
C LEU A 66 -14.57 7.09 10.45
N LYS A 67 -14.58 6.29 11.51
CA LYS A 67 -15.43 5.11 11.63
C LYS A 67 -16.90 5.53 11.53
N GLN A 68 -17.49 5.32 10.36
CA GLN A 68 -18.93 5.50 10.15
C GLN A 68 -19.64 4.19 10.54
N ASP A 69 -20.83 4.29 11.12
CA ASP A 69 -21.66 3.15 11.53
C ASP A 69 -22.13 2.26 10.35
N TYR A 70 -21.76 2.60 9.12
CA TYR A 70 -22.05 1.88 7.88
C TYR A 70 -20.89 0.95 7.48
N ALA A 71 -20.50 0.03 8.37
CA ALA A 71 -19.64 -1.09 7.96
C ALA A 71 -20.49 -2.08 7.16
N ALA A 72 -20.33 -2.10 5.83
CA ALA A 72 -21.04 -3.07 5.00
C ALA A 72 -20.66 -4.50 5.42
N GLY A 73 -21.66 -5.36 5.58
CA GLY A 73 -21.45 -6.75 5.96
C GLY A 73 -20.57 -7.51 4.95
N PRO A 74 -19.89 -8.60 5.36
CA PRO A 74 -18.97 -9.35 4.50
C PRO A 74 -19.60 -9.80 3.17
N LEU A 75 -20.89 -10.19 3.21
CA LEU A 75 -21.65 -10.59 2.03
C LEU A 75 -21.85 -9.42 1.05
N ARG A 76 -22.09 -8.21 1.55
CA ARG A 76 -22.29 -7.02 0.74
C ARG A 76 -20.98 -6.61 0.06
N CYS A 77 -19.87 -6.58 0.81
CA CYS A 77 -18.56 -6.33 0.21
C CYS A 77 -18.14 -7.39 -0.80
N PHE A 78 -18.55 -8.65 -0.60
CA PHE A 78 -18.35 -9.69 -1.60
C PHE A 78 -19.13 -9.40 -2.89
N VAL A 79 -20.41 -9.09 -2.79
CA VAL A 79 -21.27 -8.82 -3.96
C VAL A 79 -20.78 -7.63 -4.77
N VAL A 80 -20.43 -6.52 -4.13
CA VAL A 80 -19.99 -5.30 -4.85
C VAL A 80 -18.59 -5.44 -5.45
N ASN A 81 -17.77 -6.38 -4.99
CA ASN A 81 -16.45 -6.66 -5.56
C ASN A 81 -16.46 -7.79 -6.61
N LEU A 82 -17.62 -8.40 -6.91
CA LEU A 82 -17.72 -9.37 -8.00
C LEU A 82 -17.49 -8.69 -9.36
N PRO A 83 -16.82 -9.37 -10.30
CA PRO A 83 -16.66 -8.87 -11.66
C PRO A 83 -18.04 -8.56 -12.27
N PHE A 84 -18.12 -7.48 -13.06
CA PHE A 84 -19.34 -6.92 -13.68
C PHE A 84 -20.32 -6.20 -12.74
N ILE A 85 -20.28 -6.43 -11.41
CA ILE A 85 -21.17 -5.75 -10.45
C ILE A 85 -20.55 -4.45 -9.91
N GLY A 86 -19.24 -4.46 -9.62
CA GLY A 86 -18.57 -3.30 -9.01
C GLY A 86 -18.48 -2.03 -9.87
N GLY A 87 -18.87 -2.09 -11.14
CA GLY A 87 -18.97 -0.95 -12.05
C GLY A 87 -20.37 -0.33 -12.15
N LEU A 88 -21.38 -0.91 -11.49
CA LEU A 88 -22.75 -0.42 -11.56
C LEU A 88 -22.92 0.85 -10.68
N PRO A 89 -23.41 1.97 -11.24
CA PRO A 89 -23.70 3.18 -10.47
C PRO A 89 -24.71 2.89 -9.35
N GLY A 90 -24.42 3.34 -8.13
CA GLY A 90 -25.31 3.17 -6.96
C GLY A 90 -25.11 1.91 -6.11
N LEU A 91 -24.24 0.99 -6.51
CA LEU A 91 -23.82 -0.18 -5.70
C LEU A 91 -22.40 -0.03 -5.12
N GLN A 92 -21.76 1.10 -5.37
CA GLN A 92 -20.43 1.41 -4.83
C GLN A 92 -20.56 1.68 -3.32
N GLU A 93 -19.73 1.00 -2.55
CA GLU A 93 -19.75 1.08 -1.10
C GLU A 93 -18.36 1.50 -0.62
N PRO A 94 -18.18 2.74 -0.14
CA PRO A 94 -16.88 3.27 0.27
C PRO A 94 -16.19 2.41 1.34
N SER A 95 -16.96 1.77 2.22
CA SER A 95 -16.44 0.85 3.24
C SER A 95 -15.87 -0.45 2.67
N CYS A 96 -16.16 -0.76 1.40
CA CYS A 96 -15.61 -1.89 0.66
C CYS A 96 -14.48 -1.48 -0.32
N GLU A 97 -14.08 -0.20 -0.32
CA GLU A 97 -12.93 0.27 -1.11
C GLU A 97 -11.61 -0.20 -0.50
N ALA A 98 -10.69 -0.58 -1.37
CA ALA A 98 -9.35 -1.01 -0.99
C ALA A 98 -8.34 0.10 -1.32
N PHE A 99 -7.50 0.44 -0.36
CA PHE A 99 -6.41 1.38 -0.51
C PHE A 99 -5.12 0.63 -0.79
N ILE A 100 -4.22 1.27 -1.52
CA ILE A 100 -2.86 0.76 -1.80
C ILE A 100 -1.84 1.82 -1.39
N LYS A 101 -0.86 1.42 -0.57
CA LYS A 101 0.24 2.26 -0.08
C LYS A 101 1.47 1.40 0.18
N ARG A 102 2.61 2.04 0.41
CA ARG A 102 3.85 1.37 0.81
C ARG A 102 4.03 1.40 2.31
N VAL A 103 4.39 0.27 2.91
CA VAL A 103 4.85 0.18 4.29
C VAL A 103 6.20 0.85 4.40
N VAL A 104 6.27 1.96 5.11
CA VAL A 104 7.52 2.70 5.30
C VAL A 104 8.15 2.44 6.68
N ALA A 105 7.34 2.10 7.68
CA ALA A 105 7.83 1.80 9.01
C ALA A 105 6.97 0.74 9.70
N ILE A 106 7.60 -0.01 10.61
CA ILE A 106 7.05 -1.20 11.29
C ILE A 106 7.07 -0.97 12.81
N PRO A 107 6.42 -1.84 13.62
CA PRO A 107 6.34 -1.64 15.07
C PRO A 107 7.67 -1.34 15.74
N GLY A 108 7.68 -0.32 16.61
CA GLY A 108 8.85 0.14 17.35
C GLY A 108 9.67 1.24 16.66
N ASP A 109 9.46 1.48 15.36
CA ASP A 109 10.16 2.54 14.65
C ASP A 109 9.75 3.94 15.15
N LYS A 110 10.75 4.78 15.40
CA LYS A 110 10.57 6.22 15.61
C LYS A 110 10.64 6.91 14.25
N VAL A 111 9.50 7.40 13.78
CA VAL A 111 9.37 7.98 12.44
C VAL A 111 9.25 9.49 12.49
N VAL A 112 9.92 10.14 11.54
CA VAL A 112 9.74 11.56 11.24
C VAL A 112 9.52 11.71 9.75
N VAL A 113 8.40 12.32 9.36
CA VAL A 113 8.16 12.83 8.02
C VAL A 113 8.21 14.35 8.10
N ASP A 114 9.15 14.96 7.38
CA ASP A 114 9.28 16.41 7.33
C ASP A 114 8.21 17.05 6.40
N PRO A 115 8.07 18.39 6.41
CA PRO A 115 7.14 19.09 5.50
C PRO A 115 7.42 18.87 4.00
N ASN A 116 8.62 18.44 3.63
CA ASN A 116 8.99 18.09 2.25
C ASN A 116 8.59 16.65 1.90
N GLY A 117 8.03 15.89 2.85
CA GLY A 117 7.65 14.51 2.68
C GLY A 117 8.84 13.55 2.72
N ARG A 118 9.99 13.94 3.27
CA ARG A 118 11.16 13.07 3.46
C ARG A 118 11.03 12.28 4.75
N LEU A 119 11.43 11.02 4.70
CA LEU A 119 11.32 10.09 5.82
C LEU A 119 12.66 9.95 6.56
N SER A 120 12.58 9.93 7.89
CA SER A 120 13.65 9.47 8.77
C SER A 120 13.12 8.43 9.74
N ILE A 121 13.88 7.37 9.96
CA ILE A 121 13.56 6.28 10.88
C ILE A 121 14.69 6.16 11.91
N ASN A 122 14.34 6.17 13.19
CA ASN A 122 15.28 6.05 14.31
C ASN A 122 16.44 7.07 14.24
N GLY A 123 16.15 8.27 13.72
CA GLY A 123 17.12 9.36 13.57
C GLY A 123 17.96 9.33 12.29
N LYS A 124 17.86 8.28 11.46
CA LYS A 124 18.56 8.18 10.17
C LYS A 124 17.61 8.54 9.03
N ALA A 125 18.05 9.40 8.11
CA ALA A 125 17.34 9.64 6.87
C ALA A 125 17.27 8.35 6.03
N VAL A 126 16.10 8.06 5.47
CA VAL A 126 15.88 6.87 4.64
C VAL A 126 16.02 7.26 3.17
N ASP A 127 16.80 6.49 2.41
CA ASP A 127 16.82 6.63 0.95
C ASP A 127 15.63 5.89 0.36
N GLU A 128 14.82 6.61 -0.42
CA GLU A 128 13.57 6.11 -0.98
C GLU A 128 13.59 6.26 -2.50
N PRO A 129 14.31 5.37 -3.23
CA PRO A 129 14.50 5.49 -4.68
C PRO A 129 13.19 5.39 -5.47
N TYR A 130 12.12 4.89 -4.85
CA TYR A 130 10.77 4.83 -5.39
C TYR A 130 10.00 6.15 -5.28
N VAL A 131 10.54 7.18 -4.60
CA VAL A 131 9.92 8.49 -4.41
C VAL A 131 10.65 9.54 -5.25
N ASN A 132 9.95 10.13 -6.22
CA ASN A 132 10.44 11.30 -6.94
C ASN A 132 9.48 12.51 -6.90
N ARG A 133 8.33 12.37 -6.23
CA ARG A 133 7.33 13.44 -6.05
C ARG A 133 7.21 13.83 -4.59
N PHE A 134 8.26 14.48 -4.10
CA PHE A 134 8.28 15.10 -2.78
C PHE A 134 7.35 16.32 -2.72
N CYS A 135 7.05 16.77 -1.51
CA CYS A 135 6.19 17.93 -1.29
C CYS A 135 6.99 19.21 -1.56
N ALA A 136 6.39 20.17 -2.27
CA ALA A 136 7.05 21.44 -2.57
C ALA A 136 7.14 22.31 -1.32
N SER A 137 8.34 22.81 -1.01
CA SER A 137 8.58 23.68 0.15
C SER A 137 8.45 25.18 -0.17
N GLU A 138 8.46 25.56 -1.45
CA GLU A 138 8.79 26.95 -1.82
C GLU A 138 7.67 27.97 -1.56
N GLU A 139 6.41 27.52 -1.40
CA GLU A 139 5.26 28.40 -1.18
C GLU A 139 4.51 28.08 0.14
N GLY A 140 5.17 27.43 1.10
CA GLY A 140 4.62 27.21 2.45
C GLY A 140 3.49 26.18 2.56
N LYS A 141 3.13 25.49 1.47
CA LYS A 141 2.18 24.36 1.48
C LYS A 141 2.93 23.02 1.35
N GLY A 142 3.79 22.74 2.32
CA GLY A 142 4.38 21.42 2.49
C GLY A 142 3.33 20.37 2.84
N CYS A 143 3.74 19.10 2.87
CA CYS A 143 2.90 18.05 3.40
C CYS A 143 2.72 18.17 4.91
N GLN A 144 1.70 17.48 5.44
CA GLN A 144 1.50 17.35 6.88
C GLN A 144 2.72 16.63 7.49
N PRO A 145 3.50 17.30 8.36
CA PRO A 145 4.61 16.65 9.05
C PRO A 145 4.06 15.62 10.04
N LEU A 146 4.84 14.56 10.28
CA LEU A 146 4.47 13.50 11.20
C LEU A 146 5.68 13.16 12.06
N ARG A 147 5.48 13.08 13.38
CA ARG A 147 6.45 12.50 14.32
C ARG A 147 5.71 11.52 15.21
N ALA A 148 6.08 10.24 15.14
CA ALA A 148 5.39 9.21 15.91
C ALA A 148 6.28 7.99 16.18
N VAL A 149 5.80 7.10 17.04
CA VAL A 149 6.37 5.76 17.22
C VAL A 149 5.33 4.75 16.78
N VAL A 150 5.71 3.82 15.90
CA VAL A 150 4.77 2.84 15.36
C VAL A 150 4.37 1.85 16.47
N PRO A 151 3.08 1.72 16.81
CA PRO A 151 2.63 0.83 17.87
C PRO A 151 2.72 -0.64 17.43
N PRO A 152 2.69 -1.59 18.38
CA PRO A 152 2.57 -3.02 18.08
C PRO A 152 1.35 -3.32 17.20
N LYS A 153 1.49 -4.34 16.32
CA LYS A 153 0.44 -4.82 15.39
C LYS A 153 -0.09 -3.77 14.40
N SER A 154 0.75 -2.79 14.07
CA SER A 154 0.42 -1.76 13.09
C SER A 154 1.66 -1.37 12.31
N VAL A 155 1.44 -0.74 11.15
CA VAL A 155 2.48 -0.17 10.31
C VAL A 155 2.15 1.28 9.95
N LEU A 156 3.18 2.06 9.61
CA LEU A 156 2.98 3.34 8.93
C LEU A 156 3.05 3.08 7.43
N VAL A 157 2.04 3.56 6.70
CA VAL A 157 2.00 3.50 5.24
C VAL A 157 1.95 4.88 4.63
N LEU A 158 2.72 5.09 3.56
CA LEU A 158 2.75 6.33 2.77
C LEU A 158 2.55 6.03 1.29
N GLY A 159 2.07 7.02 0.54
CA GLY A 159 2.10 6.98 -0.92
C GLY A 159 3.49 7.33 -1.46
N ASP A 160 3.87 6.73 -2.58
CA ASP A 160 5.11 7.06 -3.29
C ASP A 160 5.03 8.48 -3.89
N ASN A 161 3.81 8.95 -4.22
CA ASN A 161 3.55 10.33 -4.61
C ASN A 161 3.26 11.17 -3.36
N ARG A 162 4.31 11.61 -2.66
CA ARG A 162 4.19 12.29 -1.35
C ARG A 162 3.31 13.52 -1.38
N ALA A 163 3.42 14.29 -2.46
CA ALA A 163 2.64 15.51 -2.68
C ALA A 163 1.14 15.26 -2.96
N ASN A 164 0.77 14.05 -3.38
CA ASN A 164 -0.62 13.73 -3.74
C ASN A 164 -1.01 12.33 -3.23
N SER A 165 -1.03 12.19 -1.91
CA SER A 165 -1.41 10.94 -1.25
C SER A 165 -2.08 11.22 0.08
N TRP A 166 -3.33 10.76 0.21
CA TRP A 166 -4.03 10.68 1.49
C TRP A 166 -3.67 9.35 2.16
N ASP A 167 -2.74 9.43 3.11
CA ASP A 167 -2.09 8.31 3.80
C ASP A 167 -1.94 8.60 5.29
N GLY A 168 -1.13 7.83 6.02
CA GLY A 168 -1.00 7.92 7.48
C GLY A 168 -0.69 9.32 8.00
N ARG A 169 -0.13 10.23 7.19
CA ARG A 169 0.08 11.63 7.58
C ARG A 169 -1.22 12.42 7.77
N PHE A 170 -2.27 12.08 7.03
CA PHE A 170 -3.50 12.87 6.91
C PHE A 170 -4.74 12.21 7.54
N TRP A 171 -4.62 10.98 8.03
CA TRP A 171 -5.70 10.29 8.72
C TRP A 171 -5.96 10.95 10.09
N PRO A 172 -7.20 11.35 10.40
CA PRO A 172 -7.49 12.25 11.51
C PRO A 172 -7.53 11.57 12.89
N GLY A 173 -7.80 10.27 12.98
CA GLY A 173 -7.92 9.56 14.26
C GLY A 173 -6.74 8.64 14.57
N THR A 174 -6.03 8.14 13.55
CA THR A 174 -4.80 7.37 13.72
C THR A 174 -3.87 7.53 12.52
N HIS A 175 -2.57 7.55 12.75
CA HIS A 175 -1.57 7.56 11.67
C HIS A 175 -1.22 6.17 11.13
N PHE A 176 -1.71 5.12 11.80
CA PHE A 176 -1.21 3.77 11.62
C PHE A 176 -2.28 2.84 11.06
N LEU A 177 -1.83 1.97 10.15
CA LEU A 177 -2.62 0.90 9.59
C LEU A 177 -2.47 -0.35 10.47
N PRO A 178 -3.53 -0.85 11.12
CA PRO A 178 -3.46 -2.10 11.86
C PRO A 178 -3.24 -3.29 10.93
N ASP A 179 -2.43 -4.27 11.36
CA ASP A 179 -2.05 -5.42 10.53
C ASP A 179 -3.28 -6.22 10.06
N ASN A 180 -4.32 -6.30 10.90
CA ASN A 180 -5.57 -7.02 10.60
C ASN A 180 -6.47 -6.33 9.57
N GLN A 181 -6.13 -5.11 9.14
CA GLN A 181 -6.83 -4.39 8.07
C GLN A 181 -6.16 -4.58 6.71
N ILE A 182 -4.98 -5.20 6.68
CA ILE A 182 -4.26 -5.51 5.45
C ILE A 182 -4.94 -6.70 4.76
N ILE A 183 -5.36 -6.48 3.51
CA ILE A 183 -5.98 -7.49 2.66
C ILE A 183 -4.90 -8.40 2.04
N GLY A 184 -3.78 -7.81 1.63
CA GLY A 184 -2.68 -8.57 1.03
C GLY A 184 -1.55 -7.70 0.52
N ARG A 185 -0.53 -8.35 -0.05
CA ARG A 185 0.68 -7.73 -0.59
C ARG A 185 0.63 -7.69 -2.12
N ALA A 186 0.89 -6.54 -2.72
CA ALA A 186 1.06 -6.45 -4.17
C ALA A 186 2.45 -6.99 -4.55
N LEU A 187 2.50 -8.09 -5.30
CA LEU A 187 3.75 -8.78 -5.66
C LEU A 187 4.18 -8.51 -7.10
N PHE A 188 3.23 -8.34 -8.01
CA PHE A 188 3.51 -8.31 -9.44
C PHE A 188 2.52 -7.42 -10.17
N ARG A 189 3.01 -6.56 -11.06
CA ARG A 189 2.20 -5.88 -12.07
C ARG A 189 2.18 -6.75 -13.32
N PHE A 190 0.99 -7.18 -13.74
CA PHE A 190 0.84 -8.03 -14.93
C PHE A 190 0.26 -7.30 -16.14
N TRP A 191 -0.23 -6.07 -15.96
CA TRP A 191 -0.72 -5.23 -17.04
C TRP A 191 -0.46 -3.74 -16.73
N PRO A 192 -0.08 -2.90 -17.72
CA PRO A 192 0.18 -3.25 -19.14
C PRO A 192 1.43 -4.13 -19.32
N LEU A 193 1.46 -4.95 -20.37
CA LEU A 193 2.54 -5.93 -20.59
C LEU A 193 3.93 -5.28 -20.70
N ALA A 194 4.00 -4.08 -21.28
CA ALA A 194 5.25 -3.33 -21.45
C ALA A 194 5.91 -2.94 -20.12
N SER A 195 5.14 -2.89 -19.03
CA SER A 195 5.62 -2.56 -17.69
C SER A 195 5.50 -3.74 -16.73
N ALA A 196 5.12 -4.92 -17.20
CA ALA A 196 4.93 -6.09 -16.34
C ALA A 196 6.21 -6.46 -15.60
N GLY A 197 6.11 -6.72 -14.30
CA GLY A 197 7.29 -6.92 -13.46
C GLY A 197 6.99 -7.05 -11.98
N SER A 198 8.02 -7.44 -11.23
CA SER A 198 7.93 -7.56 -9.77
C SER A 198 7.75 -6.20 -9.11
N LEU A 199 6.89 -6.16 -8.11
CA LEU A 199 6.70 -5.01 -7.22
C LEU A 199 7.40 -5.21 -5.86
N VAL A 200 8.16 -6.29 -5.72
CA VAL A 200 8.92 -6.59 -4.51
C VAL A 200 10.12 -5.63 -4.46
N SER A 201 10.07 -4.69 -3.52
CA SER A 201 11.18 -3.80 -3.21
C SER A 201 11.91 -4.28 -1.94
N PRO A 202 13.25 -4.15 -1.87
CA PRO A 202 14.00 -4.39 -0.64
C PRO A 202 13.63 -3.36 0.44
N ASP A 203 13.99 -3.65 1.69
CA ASP A 203 13.81 -2.72 2.81
C ASP A 203 14.72 -1.49 2.56
N PRO A 204 14.15 -0.27 2.45
CA PRO A 204 14.91 0.94 2.14
C PRO A 204 15.87 1.35 3.28
N THR A 205 15.74 0.75 4.47
CA THR A 205 16.68 0.97 5.57
C THR A 205 17.94 0.10 5.50
N ILE A 206 17.94 -0.92 4.64
CA ILE A 206 19.09 -1.78 4.42
C ILE A 206 19.89 -1.20 3.25
N GLU A 207 21.12 -0.73 3.54
CA GLU A 207 22.08 -0.37 2.50
C GLU A 207 22.38 -1.63 1.66
N VAL A 208 21.94 -1.64 0.40
CA VAL A 208 22.34 -2.69 -0.54
C VAL A 208 23.80 -2.42 -0.90
N PRO A 209 24.73 -3.39 -0.71
CA PRO A 209 26.12 -3.20 -1.13
C PRO A 209 26.15 -2.84 -2.61
N ALA A 210 26.85 -1.76 -2.97
CA ALA A 210 26.96 -1.34 -4.37
C ALA A 210 27.45 -2.52 -5.21
N THR A 211 26.71 -2.85 -6.27
CA THR A 211 27.16 -3.83 -7.27
C THR A 211 28.53 -3.40 -7.76
N PRO A 212 29.58 -4.25 -7.70
CA PRO A 212 30.87 -3.86 -8.23
C PRO A 212 30.71 -3.51 -9.71
N SER A 213 31.11 -2.29 -10.07
CA SER A 213 31.15 -1.83 -11.46
C SER A 213 31.91 -2.86 -12.29
N PRO A 214 31.44 -3.26 -13.49
CA PRO A 214 32.18 -4.17 -14.34
C PRO A 214 33.56 -3.56 -14.60
N ALA A 215 34.61 -4.32 -14.30
CA ALA A 215 35.99 -3.92 -14.61
C ALA A 215 36.08 -3.63 -16.12
N PRO A 216 36.83 -2.58 -16.53
CA PRO A 216 37.04 -2.33 -17.95
C PRO A 216 37.65 -3.57 -18.60
N ALA A 217 37.09 -3.98 -19.74
CA ALA A 217 37.60 -5.08 -20.53
C ALA A 217 39.06 -4.81 -20.96
N PRO A 218 39.91 -5.86 -21.05
CA PRO A 218 41.31 -5.73 -21.40
C PRO A 218 41.54 -5.20 -22.83
#